data_AF-A0A517LH18-F1
#
_entry.id   AF-A0A517LH18-F1
#
_cell.length_a   1.000
_cell.length_b   1.000
_cell.length_c   1.000
_cell.angle_alpha   90.00
_cell.angle_beta   90.00
_cell.angle_gamma   90.00
#
_symmetry.space_group_name_H-M   'P 1'
#
loop_
_entity.id
_entity.type
_entity.pdbx_description
1 polymer ?
#
loop_
_entity_poly.entity_id
_entity_poly.type
_entity_poly.pdbx_seq_one_letter_code
_entity_poly.pdbx_strand_id
1 'polypeptide(L)'
;MAHIGKLPKINRFITTHNEKGEAIFSNALPDESKMELLPDGRYAFALSYLTTGFPIDLNNDADITHYKPYLTSAPGLSLSNGSVLRHVDFRPGEPA
;
A
#
# COMPACT_ATOMS: atom_id res chain seq x y z
N MET A 1 13.89 17.46 -6.39
CA MET A 1 13.34 16.49 -5.42
C MET A 1 12.32 15.62 -6.14
N ALA A 2 12.11 14.36 -5.72
CA ALA A 2 10.96 13.59 -6.19
C ALA A 2 9.70 14.44 -5.98
N HIS A 3 8.90 14.55 -7.02
CA HIS A 3 7.88 15.58 -7.10
C HIS A 3 6.58 15.11 -6.43
N ILE A 4 6.56 15.07 -5.10
CA ILE A 4 5.34 14.77 -4.35
C ILE A 4 4.24 15.78 -4.72
N GLY A 5 3.09 15.25 -5.15
CA GLY A 5 1.93 16.04 -5.55
C GLY A 5 2.03 16.69 -6.94
N LYS A 6 3.04 16.35 -7.76
CA LYS A 6 3.04 16.72 -9.19
C LYS A 6 2.53 15.59 -10.09
N LEU A 7 2.57 14.35 -9.62
CA LEU A 7 1.91 13.21 -10.26
C LEU A 7 0.50 13.03 -9.70
N PRO A 8 -0.42 12.39 -10.46
CA PRO A 8 -1.76 12.10 -9.98
C PRO A 8 -1.74 11.35 -8.65
N LYS A 9 -2.76 11.61 -7.83
CA LYS A 9 -2.97 10.89 -6.58
C LYS A 9 -3.22 9.40 -6.85
N ILE A 10 -2.63 8.55 -6.02
CA ILE A 10 -2.82 7.11 -6.09
C ILE A 10 -4.03 6.77 -5.21
N ASN A 11 -5.05 6.16 -5.81
CA ASN A 11 -6.19 5.61 -5.09
C ASN A 11 -6.13 4.09 -5.11
N ARG A 12 -6.47 3.49 -3.97
CA ARG A 12 -6.56 2.06 -3.74
C ARG A 12 -7.96 1.74 -3.26
N PHE A 13 -8.63 0.89 -4.02
CA PHE A 13 -9.94 0.35 -3.66
C PHE A 13 -9.74 -1.11 -3.26
N ILE A 14 -10.13 -1.46 -2.04
CA ILE A 14 -10.02 -2.82 -1.50
C ILE A 14 -11.40 -3.47 -1.54
N THR A 15 -11.51 -4.71 -2.01
CA THR A 15 -12.75 -5.48 -1.95
C THR A 15 -12.76 -6.38 -0.72
N THR A 16 -13.92 -6.61 -0.13
CA THR A 16 -14.17 -7.59 0.96
C THR A 16 -15.55 -8.22 0.80
N HIS A 17 -16.01 -9.00 1.79
CA HIS A 17 -17.34 -9.58 1.87
C HIS A 17 -18.13 -8.98 3.03
N ASN A 18 -19.43 -8.75 2.83
CA ASN A 18 -20.34 -8.38 3.93
C ASN A 18 -20.79 -9.61 4.74
N GLU A 19 -21.64 -9.41 5.75
CA GLU A 19 -22.18 -10.51 6.60
C GLU A 19 -22.98 -11.57 5.83
N LYS A 20 -23.45 -11.26 4.62
CA LYS A 20 -24.16 -12.20 3.73
C LYS A 20 -23.21 -12.94 2.77
N GLY A 21 -21.92 -12.64 2.81
CA GLY A 21 -20.92 -13.18 1.88
C GLY A 21 -20.92 -12.50 0.51
N GLU A 22 -21.54 -11.32 0.35
CA GLU A 22 -21.56 -10.58 -0.91
C GLU A 22 -20.29 -9.73 -1.05
N ALA A 23 -19.71 -9.68 -2.26
CA ALA A 23 -18.54 -8.86 -2.54
C ALA A 23 -18.89 -7.35 -2.52
N ILE A 24 -18.14 -6.58 -1.75
CA ILE A 24 -18.31 -5.13 -1.55
C ILE A 24 -16.95 -4.42 -1.55
N PHE A 25 -16.94 -3.09 -1.63
CA PHE A 25 -15.75 -2.29 -1.32
C PHE A 25 -15.61 -2.11 0.20
N SER A 26 -14.39 -2.31 0.71
CA SER A 26 -14.03 -2.06 2.09
C SER A 26 -13.84 -0.57 2.33
N ASN A 27 -14.43 -0.05 3.41
CA ASN A 27 -14.25 1.33 3.88
C ASN A 27 -13.28 1.40 5.09
N ALA A 28 -12.51 0.34 5.35
CA ALA A 28 -11.63 0.23 6.51
C ALA A 28 -10.44 1.22 6.49
N LEU A 29 -10.11 1.73 5.31
CA LEU A 29 -9.01 2.65 5.03
C LEU A 29 -9.47 3.69 4.00
N PRO A 30 -8.92 4.92 4.02
CA PRO A 30 -9.10 5.86 2.91
C PRO A 30 -8.59 5.27 1.59
N ASP A 31 -9.25 5.62 0.50
CA ASP A 31 -8.84 5.19 -0.85
C ASP A 31 -7.47 5.76 -1.23
N GLU A 32 -7.19 7.03 -0.88
CA GLU A 32 -5.93 7.67 -1.23
C GLU A 32 -4.74 7.02 -0.49
N SER A 33 -3.79 6.49 -1.27
CA SER A 33 -2.49 6.06 -0.76
C SER A 33 -1.59 7.28 -0.57
N LYS A 34 -0.97 7.40 0.61
CA LYS A 34 -0.11 8.53 0.93
C LYS A 34 1.29 8.33 0.36
N MET A 35 1.73 9.28 -0.47
CA MET A 35 3.11 9.36 -0.94
C MET A 35 3.99 10.07 0.10
N GLU A 36 5.15 9.50 0.38
CA GLU A 36 6.13 10.03 1.33
C GLU A 36 7.52 10.16 0.68
N LEU A 37 8.21 11.27 0.97
CA LEU A 37 9.52 11.55 0.37
C LEU A 37 10.57 10.80 1.18
N LEU A 38 11.47 10.08 0.50
CA LEU A 38 12.62 9.50 1.19
C LEU A 38 13.61 10.59 1.63
N PRO A 39 14.43 10.36 2.67
CA PRO A 39 15.34 11.37 3.20
C PRO A 39 16.33 11.97 2.18
N ASP A 40 16.69 11.21 1.14
CA ASP A 40 17.58 11.67 0.08
C ASP A 40 16.90 12.56 -0.97
N GLY A 41 15.57 12.68 -0.91
CA GLY A 41 14.75 13.49 -1.81
C GLY A 41 14.78 13.04 -3.27
N ARG A 42 15.28 11.83 -3.58
CA ARG A 42 15.40 11.30 -4.95
C ARG A 42 14.21 10.44 -5.35
N TYR A 43 13.62 9.77 -4.37
CA TYR A 43 12.47 8.89 -4.54
C TYR A 43 11.35 9.29 -3.59
N ALA A 44 10.11 9.05 -4.01
CA ALA A 44 8.95 9.07 -3.12
C ALA A 44 8.22 7.73 -3.18
N PHE A 45 7.59 7.34 -2.09
CA PHE A 45 7.04 6.00 -1.89
C PHE A 45 5.60 6.06 -1.39
N ALA A 46 4.73 5.22 -1.91
CA ALA A 46 3.45 4.89 -1.27
C ALA A 46 3.29 3.38 -1.14
N LEU A 47 2.98 2.94 0.08
CA LEU A 47 2.55 1.56 0.33
C LEU A 47 1.05 1.44 -0.01
N SER A 48 0.72 0.68 -1.04
CA SER A 48 -0.68 0.47 -1.42
C SER A 48 -1.23 -0.85 -0.89
N TYR A 49 -0.48 -1.95 -0.84
CA TYR A 49 -0.95 -3.14 -0.13
C TYR A 49 0.20 -4.02 0.30
N LEU A 50 -0.03 -4.86 1.30
CA LEU A 50 0.94 -5.85 1.73
C LEU A 50 0.24 -7.06 2.34
N THR A 51 0.83 -8.22 2.12
CA THR A 51 0.48 -9.47 2.80
C THR A 51 1.71 -10.03 3.52
N THR A 52 1.50 -10.66 4.67
CA THR A 52 2.58 -11.22 5.52
C THR A 52 2.62 -12.74 5.52
N GLY A 53 1.86 -13.39 4.62
CA GLY A 53 1.74 -14.83 4.54
C GLY A 53 1.38 -15.30 3.12
N PHE A 54 1.65 -16.58 2.86
CA PHE A 54 1.15 -17.31 1.70
C PHE A 54 0.82 -18.77 2.08
N PRO A 55 -0.44 -19.25 1.85
CA PRO A 55 -1.59 -18.49 1.39
C PRO A 55 -2.01 -17.43 2.43
N ILE A 56 -2.59 -16.32 1.96
CA ILE A 56 -3.09 -15.25 2.83
C ILE A 56 -4.50 -15.59 3.33
N ASP A 57 -4.82 -15.22 4.57
CA ASP A 57 -6.18 -15.31 5.11
C ASP A 57 -6.98 -14.05 4.75
N LEU A 58 -8.05 -14.23 3.97
CA LEU A 58 -8.96 -13.17 3.56
C LEU A 58 -10.25 -13.16 4.39
N ASN A 59 -10.40 -14.09 5.36
CA ASN A 59 -11.59 -14.15 6.19
C ASN A 59 -11.58 -13.02 7.22
N ASN A 60 -12.76 -12.44 7.47
CA ASN A 60 -12.96 -11.42 8.50
C ASN A 60 -11.95 -10.26 8.39
N ASP A 61 -11.55 -9.89 7.18
CA ASP A 61 -10.58 -8.82 6.91
C ASP A 61 -9.22 -9.01 7.62
N ALA A 62 -8.78 -10.26 7.83
CA ALA A 62 -7.52 -10.57 8.49
C ALA A 62 -6.31 -9.95 7.76
N ASP A 63 -6.29 -10.00 6.43
CA ASP A 63 -5.26 -9.38 5.59
C ASP A 63 -5.24 -7.85 5.73
N ILE A 64 -6.40 -7.19 5.72
CA ILE A 64 -6.50 -5.73 5.94
C ILE A 64 -6.02 -5.35 7.34
N THR A 65 -6.37 -6.18 8.34
CA THR A 65 -5.96 -5.97 9.74
C THR A 65 -4.44 -6.08 9.90
N HIS A 66 -3.81 -7.05 9.25
CA HIS A 66 -2.35 -7.19 9.24
C HIS A 66 -1.66 -6.11 8.41
N TYR A 67 -2.30 -5.65 7.34
CA TYR A 67 -1.79 -4.61 6.46
C TYR A 67 -1.76 -3.21 7.14
N LYS A 68 -2.85 -2.82 7.82
CA LYS A 68 -3.07 -1.46 8.33
C LYS A 68 -1.91 -0.86 9.15
N PRO A 69 -1.25 -1.58 10.09
CA PRO A 69 -0.11 -1.03 10.85
C PRO A 69 1.06 -0.55 9.98
N TYR A 70 1.23 -1.14 8.79
CA TYR A 70 2.30 -0.78 7.87
C TYR A 70 2.10 0.56 7.17
N LEU A 71 0.90 1.14 7.24
CA LEU A 71 0.63 2.50 6.74
C LEU A 71 1.26 3.60 7.60
N THR A 72 1.51 3.31 8.88
CA THR A 72 2.20 4.24 9.80
C THR A 72 3.66 3.85 10.02
N SER A 73 3.95 2.54 9.98
CA SER A 73 5.29 1.98 10.18
C SER A 73 5.65 1.16 8.96
N ALA A 74 6.18 1.82 7.93
CA ALA A 74 6.49 1.18 6.66
C ALA A 74 7.41 -0.05 6.88
N PRO A 75 7.15 -1.16 6.17
CA PRO A 75 7.99 -2.34 6.27
C PRO A 75 9.38 -2.09 5.68
N GLY A 76 10.32 -2.98 5.97
CA GLY A 76 11.56 -3.07 5.19
C GLY A 76 11.26 -3.29 3.69
N LEU A 77 12.27 -3.09 2.83
CA LEU A 77 12.12 -3.20 1.36
C LEU A 77 11.59 -4.57 0.91
N SER A 78 11.86 -5.63 1.68
CA SER A 78 11.38 -6.98 1.47
C SER A 78 10.67 -7.48 2.72
N LEU A 79 9.48 -8.08 2.57
CA LEU A 79 8.97 -9.02 3.55
C LEU A 79 9.31 -10.44 3.15
N SER A 80 9.75 -11.23 4.13
CA SER A 80 9.79 -12.68 4.01
C SER A 80 8.35 -13.22 4.05
N ASN A 81 8.01 -14.10 3.11
CA ASN A 81 6.76 -14.88 3.09
C ASN A 81 5.47 -14.09 2.82
N GLY A 82 5.45 -13.20 1.82
CA GLY A 82 4.23 -12.47 1.45
C GLY A 82 4.39 -11.69 0.15
N SER A 83 3.58 -10.64 -0.02
CA SER A 83 3.59 -9.77 -1.19
C SER A 83 3.54 -8.30 -0.78
N VAL A 84 4.10 -7.43 -1.62
CA VAL A 84 4.10 -5.98 -1.39
C VAL A 84 3.73 -5.28 -2.70
N LEU A 85 2.70 -4.44 -2.64
CA LEU A 85 2.33 -3.49 -3.68
C LEU A 85 2.72 -2.09 -3.23
N ARG A 86 3.65 -1.49 -3.96
CA ARG A 86 4.15 -0.13 -3.73
C ARG A 86 4.21 0.66 -5.02
N HIS A 87 4.06 1.97 -4.87
CA HIS A 87 4.32 2.94 -5.92
C HIS A 87 5.60 3.69 -5.55
N VAL A 88 6.49 3.84 -6.53
CA VAL A 88 7.76 4.54 -6.34
C VAL A 88 7.91 5.56 -7.45
N ASP A 89 7.98 6.83 -7.06
CA ASP A 89 8.23 7.94 -7.96
C ASP A 89 9.72 8.22 -8.02
N PHE A 90 10.27 8.12 -9.23
CA PHE A 90 11.65 8.46 -9.53
C PHE A 90 11.67 9.89 -10.08
N ARG A 91 12.50 10.77 -9.52
CA ARG A 91 12.70 12.09 -10.15
C ARG A 91 13.35 11.90 -11.53
N PRO A 92 13.14 12.83 -12.48
CA PRO A 92 13.78 12.75 -13.79
C PRO A 92 15.30 12.60 -13.70
N GLY A 93 15.86 11.65 -14.45
CA GLY A 93 17.29 11.37 -14.49
C GLY A 93 17.81 10.41 -13.41
N GLU A 94 16.96 9.93 -12.49
CA GLU A 94 17.36 8.85 -11.58
C GLU A 94 17.29 7.49 -12.28
N PRO A 95 18.26 6.59 -12.02
CA PRO A 95 18.17 5.20 -12.44
C PRO A 95 17.06 4.49 -11.67
N ALA A 96 16.42 3.54 -12.36
CA ALA A 96 15.46 2.59 -11.80
C ALA A 96 16.13 1.60 -10.83
#